data_AF-F9WQ42-F1
#
_entry.id   AF-F9WQ42-F1
#
_cell.length_a   1.000
_cell.length_b   1.000
_cell.length_c   1.000
_cell.angle_alpha   90.00
_cell.angle_beta   90.00
_cell.angle_gamma   90.00
#
_symmetry.space_group_name_H-M   'P 1'
#
loop_
_entity.id
_entity.type
_entity.pdbx_description
1 polymer ?
#
loop_
_entity_poly.entity_id
_entity_poly.type
_entity_poly.pdbx_seq_one_letter_code
_entity_poly.pdbx_strand_id
1 'polypeptide(L)'
;MEGAGVIFEASRKPAEVFVVSFAVVEGKAGGPRRRFIALPKGKNDHDDCEAEAPLQHASCYLRAVFGEVAAVFDMKASFFQVSLPQGSRTSFRCRTEAGRLAELTRLKMGYKRSPQMLHTATRALAGDHAIVSSRCAAPQSLKIHVWIDNIQICGPRRNVEKRSRVATRNARQCAATLGESNYLSKKHEFIGVHFGRETGTVCQSQKTIRKLREAPPLEGLTAAELERLTSRMVCAAGVRCGALLEYYFVLKAVSRRLSKLNGCILQLNDDADLPARVIRQGKRCLSSLLANKSVTPRRHRPTPAALVTDASMCGWGALLFRDSGAV
;
A
#
# COMPACT_ATOMS: atom_id res chain seq x y z
N MET A 1 26.61 4.70 -2.16
CA MET A 1 25.85 3.45 -2.42
C MET A 1 26.73 2.21 -2.31
N GLU A 2 27.97 2.27 -2.81
CA GLU A 2 28.97 1.18 -2.64
C GLU A 2 29.33 0.91 -1.18
N GLY A 3 29.67 1.95 -0.41
CA GLY A 3 29.97 1.80 1.02
C GLY A 3 28.79 1.24 1.84
N ALA A 4 27.57 1.33 1.31
CA ALA A 4 26.36 0.74 1.90
C ALA A 4 26.06 -0.68 1.36
N GLY A 5 26.91 -1.21 0.47
CA GLY A 5 26.76 -2.51 -0.18
C GLY A 5 25.51 -2.64 -1.05
N VAL A 6 24.98 -1.52 -1.60
CA VAL A 6 23.75 -1.51 -2.42
C VAL A 6 24.04 -1.72 -3.91
N ILE A 7 25.24 -1.34 -4.33
CA ILE A 7 25.81 -1.58 -5.65
C ILE A 7 27.20 -2.16 -5.49
N PHE A 8 27.59 -3.01 -6.43
CA PHE A 8 28.93 -3.58 -6.55
C PHE A 8 29.37 -3.50 -8.01
N GLU A 9 30.66 -3.70 -8.26
CA GLU A 9 31.17 -3.87 -9.62
C GLU A 9 30.46 -5.04 -10.30
N ALA A 10 30.05 -4.82 -11.56
CA ALA A 10 29.28 -5.81 -12.29
C ALA A 10 30.14 -7.02 -12.68
N SER A 11 29.51 -8.20 -12.69
CA SER A 11 30.16 -9.40 -13.22
C SER A 11 30.35 -9.30 -14.75
N ARG A 12 31.28 -10.10 -15.29
CA ARG A 12 31.55 -10.17 -16.73
C ARG A 12 30.41 -10.77 -17.57
N LYS A 13 29.34 -11.27 -16.94
CA LYS A 13 28.17 -11.80 -17.66
C LYS A 13 27.51 -10.70 -18.49
N PRO A 14 26.82 -11.01 -19.59
CA PRO A 14 26.02 -10.02 -20.32
C PRO A 14 24.90 -9.42 -19.45
N ALA A 15 24.52 -8.17 -19.73
CA ALA A 15 23.36 -7.57 -19.09
C ALA A 15 22.10 -8.03 -19.83
N GLU A 16 21.10 -8.53 -19.09
CA GLU A 16 19.78 -8.83 -19.67
C GLU A 16 19.03 -7.53 -19.92
N VAL A 17 19.02 -6.63 -18.93
CA VAL A 17 18.34 -5.34 -18.98
C VAL A 17 19.09 -4.30 -18.15
N PHE A 18 19.03 -3.04 -18.57
CA PHE A 18 19.55 -1.91 -17.82
C PHE A 18 18.47 -1.21 -17.01
N VAL A 19 18.85 -0.78 -15.82
CA VAL A 19 18.06 0.00 -14.88
C VAL A 19 18.45 1.47 -15.01
N VAL A 20 17.46 2.34 -15.09
CA VAL A 20 17.69 3.79 -15.11
C VAL A 20 17.91 4.26 -13.67
N SER A 21 19.10 4.77 -13.36
CA SER A 21 19.45 5.24 -12.03
C SER A 21 19.63 6.75 -11.99
N PHE A 22 19.04 7.41 -11.00
CA PHE A 22 19.15 8.85 -10.78
C PHE A 22 18.98 9.18 -9.30
N ALA A 23 19.27 10.41 -8.91
CA ALA A 23 19.03 10.90 -7.56
C ALA A 23 17.95 11.98 -7.57
N VAL A 24 17.04 11.91 -6.61
CA VAL A 24 16.02 12.95 -6.37
C VAL A 24 16.32 13.67 -5.06
N VAL A 25 16.02 14.97 -4.99
CA VAL A 25 16.09 15.73 -3.75
C VAL A 25 14.69 15.80 -3.16
N GLU A 26 14.52 15.19 -1.99
CA GLU A 26 13.27 15.20 -1.24
C GLU A 26 13.35 16.28 -0.14
N GLY A 27 12.35 17.15 -0.05
CA GLY A 27 12.18 18.02 1.12
C GLY A 27 11.72 17.19 2.32
N LYS A 28 12.46 17.26 3.43
CA LYS A 28 12.03 16.74 4.74
C LYS A 28 12.07 17.84 5.79
N ALA A 29 11.35 17.62 6.89
CA ALA A 29 11.34 18.56 8.03
C ALA A 29 12.74 18.83 8.60
N GLY A 30 13.67 17.87 8.51
CA GLY A 30 15.07 18.04 8.90
C GLY A 30 16.01 18.52 7.79
N GLY A 31 15.47 19.10 6.70
CA GLY A 31 16.23 19.56 5.54
C GLY A 31 16.13 18.67 4.31
N PRO A 32 16.68 19.13 3.17
CA PRO A 32 16.66 18.37 1.92
C PRO A 32 17.50 17.09 2.04
N ARG A 33 16.94 15.98 1.55
CA ARG A 33 17.60 14.68 1.52
C ARG A 33 17.72 14.22 0.07
N ARG A 34 18.93 13.83 -0.34
CA ARG A 34 19.13 13.15 -1.62
C ARG A 34 18.78 11.67 -1.49
N ARG A 35 17.92 11.17 -2.38
CA ARG A 35 17.52 9.76 -2.45
C ARG A 35 17.91 9.17 -3.79
N PHE A 36 18.61 8.05 -3.75
CA PHE A 36 18.91 7.25 -4.93
C PHE A 36 17.67 6.48 -5.39
N ILE A 37 17.37 6.57 -6.68
CA ILE A 37 16.32 5.86 -7.38
C ILE A 37 16.95 4.99 -8.45
N ALA A 38 16.52 3.73 -8.51
CA ALA A 38 16.87 2.79 -9.55
C ALA A 38 15.56 2.27 -10.14
N LEU A 39 15.17 2.84 -11.27
CA LEU A 39 13.90 2.58 -11.95
C LEU A 39 14.06 1.39 -12.92
N PRO A 40 13.51 0.21 -12.58
CA PRO A 40 13.75 -1.01 -13.33
C PRO A 40 12.69 -1.18 -14.43
N LYS A 41 12.44 -0.12 -15.23
CA LYS A 41 11.36 -0.10 -16.22
C LYS A 41 11.50 -1.26 -17.22
N GLY A 42 12.65 -1.37 -17.88
CA GLY A 42 12.87 -2.45 -18.85
C GLY A 42 12.73 -3.85 -18.23
N LYS A 43 13.08 -4.03 -16.95
CA LYS A 43 12.93 -5.32 -16.26
C LYS A 43 11.47 -5.63 -15.96
N ASN A 44 10.67 -4.62 -15.62
CA ASN A 44 9.23 -4.80 -15.45
C ASN A 44 8.54 -5.14 -16.77
N ASP A 45 8.98 -4.51 -17.87
CA ASP A 45 8.45 -4.73 -19.22
C ASP A 45 8.84 -6.11 -19.76
N HIS A 46 10.02 -6.63 -19.40
CA HIS A 46 10.52 -7.94 -19.83
C HIS A 46 9.98 -9.12 -19.02
N ASP A 47 9.56 -8.90 -17.77
CA ASP A 47 9.03 -9.97 -16.93
C ASP A 47 7.57 -10.25 -17.23
N ASP A 48 7.20 -11.50 -17.49
CA ASP A 48 5.78 -11.87 -17.64
C ASP A 48 5.07 -12.10 -16.30
N CYS A 49 5.82 -12.27 -15.22
CA CYS A 49 5.28 -12.64 -13.91
C CYS A 49 4.88 -11.41 -13.09
N GLU A 50 3.57 -11.26 -12.86
CA GLU A 50 2.99 -10.25 -11.99
C GLU A 50 3.13 -10.59 -10.49
N ALA A 51 2.98 -9.56 -9.65
CA ALA A 51 3.03 -9.75 -8.21
C ALA A 51 1.67 -10.20 -7.66
N GLU A 52 1.66 -11.34 -6.96
CA GLU A 52 0.44 -11.94 -6.39
C GLU A 52 0.39 -11.81 -4.86
N ALA A 53 0.98 -10.75 -4.32
CA ALA A 53 0.95 -10.53 -2.87
C ALA A 53 -0.51 -10.43 -2.37
N PRO A 54 -0.91 -11.17 -1.31
CA PRO A 54 -2.27 -11.14 -0.77
C PRO A 54 -2.54 -9.86 0.05
N LEU A 55 -2.32 -8.70 -0.56
CA LEU A 55 -2.57 -7.38 0.02
C LEU A 55 -4.08 -7.11 -0.01
N GLN A 56 -4.67 -6.91 1.16
CA GLN A 56 -6.10 -6.66 1.29
C GLN A 56 -6.45 -5.17 1.40
N HIS A 57 -7.68 -4.79 1.07
CA HIS A 57 -8.08 -3.40 1.28
C HIS A 57 -7.97 -2.98 2.77
N ALA A 58 -7.72 -1.69 3.05
CA ALA A 58 -7.50 -1.17 4.41
C ALA A 58 -8.64 -1.50 5.40
N SER A 59 -9.85 -1.63 4.87
CA SER A 59 -11.06 -2.06 5.57
C SER A 59 -10.94 -3.42 6.25
N CYS A 60 -10.12 -4.33 5.72
CA CYS A 60 -9.91 -5.67 6.28
C CYS A 60 -9.14 -5.65 7.61
N TYR A 61 -8.44 -4.56 7.91
CA TYR A 61 -7.59 -4.43 9.10
C TYR A 61 -8.28 -3.68 10.25
N LEU A 62 -9.46 -3.07 10.03
CA LEU A 62 -10.10 -2.16 11.00
C LEU A 62 -10.49 -2.84 12.30
N ARG A 63 -10.84 -4.14 12.26
CA ARG A 63 -11.19 -4.93 13.45
C ARG A 63 -10.03 -5.11 14.43
N ALA A 64 -8.81 -4.75 14.03
CA ALA A 64 -7.68 -4.65 14.91
C ALA A 64 -7.95 -3.70 16.09
N VAL A 65 -8.83 -2.70 15.93
CA VAL A 65 -9.16 -1.70 16.98
C VAL A 65 -9.69 -2.34 18.28
N PHE A 66 -10.33 -3.51 18.20
CA PHE A 66 -10.94 -4.19 19.36
C PHE A 66 -9.97 -5.01 20.20
N GLY A 67 -8.69 -5.12 19.81
CA GLY A 67 -7.67 -5.72 20.68
C GLY A 67 -7.36 -4.82 21.89
N GLU A 68 -6.90 -5.43 22.98
CA GLU A 68 -6.49 -4.71 24.21
C GLU A 68 -5.40 -3.68 23.91
N VAL A 69 -4.33 -4.11 23.23
CA VAL A 69 -3.21 -3.25 22.81
C VAL A 69 -2.75 -3.59 21.40
N ALA A 70 -1.98 -2.68 20.79
CA ALA A 70 -1.21 -2.94 19.58
C ALA A 70 0.28 -2.68 19.75
N ALA A 71 1.07 -3.40 18.98
CA ALA A 71 2.41 -2.97 18.59
C ALA A 71 2.45 -2.78 17.08
N VAL A 72 2.96 -1.65 16.62
CA VAL A 72 3.17 -1.36 15.20
C VAL A 72 4.64 -1.16 14.93
N PHE A 73 5.15 -1.76 13.85
CA PHE A 73 6.52 -1.63 13.38
C PHE A 73 6.52 -1.29 11.89
N ASP A 74 7.47 -0.46 11.47
CA ASP A 74 7.86 -0.29 10.07
C ASP A 74 9.22 -0.95 9.82
N MET A 75 9.54 -1.34 8.59
CA MET A 75 10.89 -1.83 8.24
C MET A 75 11.74 -0.67 7.70
N LYS A 76 12.83 -0.32 8.38
CA LYS A 76 13.65 0.85 8.03
C LYS A 76 14.37 0.65 6.70
N ALA A 77 14.07 1.45 5.68
CA ALA A 77 14.66 1.27 4.34
C ALA A 77 14.43 -0.17 3.79
N SER A 78 13.24 -0.71 4.08
CA SER A 78 12.78 -2.08 3.87
C SER A 78 13.37 -2.82 2.68
N PHE A 79 13.18 -2.31 1.46
CA PHE A 79 13.65 -2.97 0.23
C PHE A 79 15.19 -3.16 0.19
N PHE A 80 15.96 -2.22 0.73
CA PHE A 80 17.43 -2.33 0.73
C PHE A 80 17.97 -3.39 1.69
N GLN A 81 17.13 -3.91 2.59
CA GLN A 81 17.50 -4.98 3.53
C GLN A 81 17.43 -6.36 2.88
N VAL A 82 16.70 -6.51 1.76
CA VAL A 82 16.56 -7.78 1.05
C VAL A 82 17.65 -7.90 0.00
N SER A 83 18.50 -8.92 0.13
CA SER A 83 19.57 -9.21 -0.83
C SER A 83 19.01 -9.86 -2.10
N LEU A 84 19.54 -9.47 -3.26
CA LEU A 84 19.28 -10.14 -4.52
C LEU A 84 20.23 -11.34 -4.67
N PRO A 85 19.72 -12.53 -5.06
CA PRO A 85 20.55 -13.66 -5.45
C PRO A 85 21.53 -13.24 -6.54
N GLN A 86 22.77 -13.72 -6.48
CA GLN A 86 23.83 -13.32 -7.42
C GLN A 86 23.42 -13.56 -8.89
N GLY A 87 22.73 -14.67 -9.16
CA GLY A 87 22.25 -15.01 -10.51
C GLY A 87 21.22 -14.03 -11.09
N SER A 88 20.50 -13.29 -10.25
CA SER A 88 19.45 -12.36 -10.70
C SER A 88 19.93 -10.91 -10.82
N ARG A 89 21.19 -10.60 -10.43
CA ARG A 89 21.72 -9.23 -10.43
C ARG A 89 22.02 -8.71 -11.84
N THR A 90 22.22 -9.61 -12.80
CA THR A 90 22.46 -9.30 -14.22
C THR A 90 21.31 -8.51 -14.84
N SER A 91 20.09 -8.70 -14.35
CA SER A 91 18.89 -7.96 -14.77
C SER A 91 18.70 -6.62 -14.03
N PHE A 92 19.59 -6.28 -13.10
CA PHE A 92 19.55 -5.02 -12.34
C PHE A 92 20.88 -4.28 -12.40
N ARG A 93 21.27 -3.86 -13.61
CA ARG A 93 22.53 -3.17 -13.85
C ARG A 93 22.33 -1.71 -14.19
N CYS A 94 23.21 -0.85 -13.71
CA CYS A 94 23.24 0.57 -14.06
C CYS A 94 24.68 1.03 -14.32
N ARG A 95 24.84 2.15 -15.00
CA ARG A 95 26.14 2.82 -15.12
C ARG A 95 26.26 3.91 -14.07
N THR A 96 27.44 4.01 -13.45
CA THR A 96 27.77 5.17 -12.63
C THR A 96 28.04 6.38 -13.52
N GLU A 97 28.12 7.56 -12.91
CA GLU A 97 28.48 8.80 -13.61
C GLU A 97 29.84 8.68 -14.32
N ALA A 98 30.82 8.03 -13.68
CA ALA A 98 32.12 7.69 -14.28
C ALA A 98 32.07 6.58 -15.36
N GLY A 99 30.88 6.19 -15.81
CA GLY A 99 30.70 5.19 -16.87
C GLY A 99 30.87 3.72 -16.45
N ARG A 100 31.29 3.44 -15.20
CA ARG A 100 31.50 2.08 -14.70
C ARG A 100 30.18 1.32 -14.60
N LEU A 101 30.21 0.07 -15.02
CA LEU A 101 29.06 -0.84 -14.89
C LEU A 101 28.96 -1.38 -13.46
N ALA A 102 27.79 -1.21 -12.85
CA ALA A 102 27.51 -1.68 -11.50
C ALA A 102 26.27 -2.57 -11.47
N GLU A 103 26.33 -3.60 -10.62
CA GLU A 103 25.21 -4.47 -10.30
C GLU A 103 24.55 -4.04 -9.00
N LEU A 104 23.23 -4.00 -9.02
CA LEU A 104 22.44 -3.77 -7.83
C LEU A 104 22.34 -5.08 -7.02
N THR A 105 22.68 -5.02 -5.73
CA THR A 105 22.76 -6.21 -4.86
C THR A 105 21.58 -6.34 -3.89
N ARG A 106 20.74 -5.32 -3.83
CA ARG A 106 19.57 -5.25 -2.95
C ARG A 106 18.30 -5.02 -3.76
N LEU A 107 17.19 -5.53 -3.26
CA LEU A 107 15.87 -5.41 -3.88
C LEU A 107 15.51 -3.93 -4.12
N LYS A 108 14.84 -3.64 -5.26
CA LYS A 108 14.58 -2.28 -5.69
C LYS A 108 13.12 -1.87 -5.58
N MET A 109 12.93 -0.66 -5.05
CA MET A 109 11.68 0.05 -5.15
C MET A 109 11.40 0.32 -6.64
N GLY A 110 10.20 -0.03 -7.09
CA GLY A 110 9.79 0.11 -8.48
C GLY A 110 9.88 -1.17 -9.31
N TYR A 111 10.53 -2.23 -8.83
CA TYR A 111 10.41 -3.55 -9.44
C TYR A 111 9.09 -4.20 -9.02
N LYS A 112 8.30 -4.67 -9.98
CA LYS A 112 6.91 -5.09 -9.75
C LYS A 112 6.75 -6.20 -8.71
N ARG A 113 7.71 -7.14 -8.63
CA ARG A 113 7.68 -8.24 -7.63
C ARG A 113 8.28 -7.88 -6.27
N SER A 114 8.94 -6.73 -6.14
CA SER A 114 9.56 -6.32 -4.86
C SER A 114 8.56 -6.25 -3.70
N PRO A 115 7.35 -5.68 -3.84
CA PRO A 115 6.38 -5.64 -2.76
C PRO A 115 6.00 -7.03 -2.25
N GLN A 116 5.85 -8.03 -3.13
CA GLN A 116 5.50 -9.41 -2.75
C GLN A 116 6.64 -10.09 -1.98
N MET A 117 7.87 -9.96 -2.48
CA MET A 117 9.06 -10.52 -1.82
C MET A 117 9.23 -9.93 -0.42
N LEU A 118 9.15 -8.60 -0.31
CA LEU A 118 9.25 -7.90 0.97
C LEU A 118 8.08 -8.27 1.89
N HIS A 119 6.84 -8.28 1.39
CA HIS A 119 5.67 -8.67 2.16
C HIS A 119 5.80 -10.07 2.76
N THR A 120 6.30 -11.04 1.98
CA THR A 120 6.55 -12.41 2.44
C THR A 120 7.60 -12.46 3.55
N ALA A 121 8.72 -11.75 3.37
CA ALA A 121 9.75 -11.65 4.39
C ALA A 121 9.22 -11.01 5.69
N THR A 122 8.48 -9.92 5.58
CA THR A 122 7.88 -9.21 6.72
C THR A 122 6.86 -10.10 7.45
N ARG A 123 6.05 -10.88 6.73
CA ARG A 123 5.13 -11.89 7.31
C ARG A 123 5.88 -12.97 8.09
N ALA A 124 7.00 -13.46 7.56
CA ALA A 124 7.84 -14.42 8.25
C ALA A 124 8.40 -13.85 9.57
N LEU A 125 8.90 -12.61 9.55
CA LEU A 125 9.39 -11.92 10.75
C LEU A 125 8.27 -11.75 11.80
N ALA A 126 7.08 -11.35 11.34
CA ALA A 126 5.90 -11.16 12.19
C ALA A 126 5.36 -12.48 12.77
N GLY A 127 5.69 -13.63 12.17
CA GLY A 127 5.24 -14.96 12.58
C GLY A 127 3.86 -15.31 12.06
N ASP A 128 3.56 -14.93 10.83
CA ASP A 128 2.31 -15.30 10.19
C ASP A 128 2.22 -16.82 9.99
N HIS A 129 1.21 -17.43 10.59
CA HIS A 129 0.95 -18.87 10.56
C HIS A 129 0.88 -19.48 9.15
N ALA A 130 0.53 -18.70 8.12
CA ALA A 130 0.46 -19.21 6.75
C ALA A 130 1.83 -19.26 6.07
N ILE A 131 2.85 -18.60 6.62
CA ILE A 131 4.20 -18.49 6.04
C ILE A 131 5.23 -19.26 6.86
N VAL A 132 5.05 -19.37 8.18
CA VAL A 132 6.02 -20.01 9.08
C VAL A 132 5.47 -21.29 9.69
N SER A 133 6.36 -22.18 10.14
CA SER A 133 5.97 -23.39 10.86
C SER A 133 5.23 -23.07 12.16
N SER A 134 4.43 -24.03 12.65
CA SER A 134 3.65 -23.90 13.90
C SER A 134 4.49 -23.48 15.11
N ARG A 135 5.77 -23.88 15.17
CA ARG A 135 6.72 -23.51 16.23
C ARG A 135 7.11 -22.02 16.21
N CYS A 136 7.10 -21.41 15.03
CA CYS A 136 7.48 -20.01 14.84
C CYS A 136 6.27 -19.06 14.73
N ALA A 137 5.08 -19.63 14.53
CA ALA A 137 3.84 -18.90 14.33
C ALA A 137 3.43 -18.10 15.58
N ALA A 138 2.77 -16.97 15.36
CA ALA A 138 2.11 -16.24 16.44
C ALA A 138 0.94 -17.07 17.00
N PRO A 139 0.67 -16.99 18.31
CA PRO A 139 -0.48 -17.67 18.90
C PRO A 139 -1.79 -17.12 18.32
N GLN A 140 -2.81 -17.97 18.17
CA GLN A 140 -4.12 -17.61 17.60
C GLN A 140 -4.84 -16.46 18.35
N SER A 141 -4.50 -16.25 19.62
CA SER A 141 -4.96 -15.10 20.41
C SER A 141 -4.52 -13.72 19.87
N LEU A 142 -3.51 -13.70 18.97
CA LEU A 142 -3.00 -12.48 18.35
C LEU A 142 -3.52 -12.35 16.93
N LYS A 143 -3.86 -11.11 16.56
CA LYS A 143 -4.07 -10.72 15.17
C LYS A 143 -2.78 -10.14 14.63
N ILE A 144 -2.17 -10.84 13.67
CA ILE A 144 -1.00 -10.38 12.95
C ILE A 144 -1.46 -9.81 11.60
N HIS A 145 -1.18 -8.54 11.38
CA HIS A 145 -1.45 -7.86 10.15
C HIS A 145 -0.15 -7.34 9.57
N VAL A 146 0.09 -7.63 8.30
CA VAL A 146 1.28 -7.16 7.59
C VAL A 146 0.83 -6.47 6.31
N TRP A 147 1.48 -5.36 5.99
CA TRP A 147 1.31 -4.62 4.75
C TRP A 147 2.67 -4.21 4.22
N ILE A 148 3.19 -4.99 3.25
CA ILE A 148 4.55 -4.82 2.70
C ILE A 148 5.61 -4.78 3.81
N ASP A 149 6.01 -3.60 4.29
CA ASP A 149 6.99 -3.35 5.36
C ASP A 149 6.37 -3.06 6.73
N ASN A 150 5.07 -2.80 6.79
CA ASN A 150 4.38 -2.46 8.03
C ASN A 150 3.86 -3.72 8.72
N ILE A 151 4.11 -3.84 10.02
CA ILE A 151 3.59 -4.91 10.88
C ILE A 151 2.69 -4.28 11.95
N GLN A 152 1.53 -4.88 12.17
CA GLN A 152 0.63 -4.56 13.27
C GLN A 152 0.28 -5.87 14.01
N ILE A 153 0.58 -5.90 15.30
CA ILE A 153 0.33 -7.03 16.21
C ILE A 153 -0.70 -6.57 17.23
N CYS A 154 -1.87 -7.20 17.26
CA CYS A 154 -2.95 -6.82 18.17
C CYS A 154 -3.40 -8.00 19.03
N GLY A 155 -3.78 -7.75 20.28
CA GLY A 155 -4.34 -8.77 21.16
C GLY A 155 -4.05 -8.51 22.63
N PRO A 156 -4.07 -9.55 23.47
CA PRO A 156 -3.78 -9.43 24.90
C PRO A 156 -2.38 -8.88 25.16
N ARG A 157 -2.23 -7.98 26.12
CA ARG A 157 -0.97 -7.24 26.36
C ARG A 157 0.26 -8.14 26.47
N ARG A 158 0.20 -9.15 27.35
CA ARG A 158 1.32 -10.08 27.57
C ARG A 158 1.75 -10.80 26.29
N ASN A 159 0.78 -11.18 25.45
CA ASN A 159 1.05 -11.90 24.20
C ASN A 159 1.64 -10.97 23.14
N VAL A 160 1.13 -9.73 23.04
CA VAL A 160 1.68 -8.70 22.13
C VAL A 160 3.12 -8.39 22.51
N GLU A 161 3.41 -8.16 23.80
CA GLU A 161 4.77 -7.89 24.29
C GLU A 161 5.73 -9.04 23.93
N LYS A 162 5.33 -10.28 24.21
CA LYS A 162 6.14 -11.47 23.89
C LYS A 162 6.39 -11.59 22.39
N ARG A 163 5.34 -11.47 21.57
CA ARG A 163 5.48 -11.63 20.11
C ARG A 163 6.30 -10.52 19.49
N SER A 164 6.14 -9.29 19.95
CA SER A 164 6.93 -8.16 19.51
C SER A 164 8.43 -8.33 19.82
N ARG A 165 8.79 -8.87 20.99
CA ARG A 165 10.20 -9.26 21.28
C ARG A 165 10.71 -10.32 20.31
N VAL A 166 9.88 -11.31 19.98
CA VAL A 166 10.23 -12.34 18.98
C VAL A 166 10.43 -11.72 17.61
N ALA A 167 9.54 -10.83 17.15
CA ALA A 167 9.68 -10.16 15.86
C ALA A 167 10.97 -9.32 15.79
N THR A 168 11.29 -8.56 16.85
CA THR A 168 12.55 -7.82 16.95
C THR A 168 13.77 -8.73 16.94
N ARG A 169 13.73 -9.86 17.65
CA ARG A 169 14.82 -10.84 17.64
C ARG A 169 15.01 -11.46 16.25
N ASN A 170 13.91 -11.86 15.60
CA ASN A 170 13.94 -12.41 14.25
C ASN A 170 14.55 -11.40 13.28
N ALA A 171 14.14 -10.13 13.36
CA ALA A 171 14.72 -9.07 12.53
C ALA A 171 16.25 -8.98 12.75
N ARG A 172 16.70 -8.93 14.00
CA ARG A 172 18.14 -8.90 14.33
C ARG A 172 18.90 -10.11 13.79
N GLN A 173 18.34 -11.32 13.93
CA GLN A 173 18.95 -12.56 13.42
C GLN A 173 19.06 -12.55 11.89
N CYS A 174 18.10 -11.92 11.20
CA CYS A 174 18.12 -11.74 9.76
C CYS A 174 18.91 -10.49 9.30
N ALA A 175 19.68 -9.85 10.18
CA ALA A 175 20.35 -8.57 9.92
C ALA A 175 19.40 -7.46 9.39
N ALA A 176 18.13 -7.54 9.78
CA ALA A 176 17.09 -6.59 9.45
C ALA A 176 16.86 -5.58 10.59
N THR A 177 16.46 -4.37 10.21
CA THR A 177 16.20 -3.25 11.12
C THR A 177 14.73 -2.85 11.06
N LEU A 178 14.07 -2.93 12.22
CA LEU A 178 12.77 -2.31 12.44
C LEU A 178 12.97 -0.80 12.66
N GLY A 179 12.13 0.00 12.01
CA GLY A 179 12.07 1.45 12.13
C GLY A 179 11.30 1.90 13.37
N GLU A 180 10.62 3.04 13.27
CA GLU A 180 9.79 3.57 14.36
C GLU A 180 8.75 2.53 14.80
N SER A 181 8.63 2.37 16.11
CA SER A 181 7.70 1.41 16.71
C SER A 181 6.79 2.10 17.70
N ASN A 182 5.49 1.90 17.55
CA ASN A 182 4.50 2.30 18.55
C ASN A 182 4.18 1.08 19.42
N TYR A 183 4.90 0.94 20.53
CA TYR A 183 4.78 -0.22 21.41
C TYR A 183 3.64 -0.03 22.41
N LEU A 184 2.69 -0.97 22.44
CA LEU A 184 1.56 -1.00 23.38
C LEU A 184 0.70 0.26 23.36
N SER A 185 0.67 0.93 22.21
CA SER A 185 -0.11 2.15 22.07
C SER A 185 -1.60 1.82 21.98
N LYS A 186 -2.39 2.62 22.68
CA LYS A 186 -3.85 2.66 22.53
C LYS A 186 -4.29 3.51 21.33
N LYS A 187 -3.37 4.31 20.78
CA LYS A 187 -3.56 5.13 19.57
C LYS A 187 -2.42 4.89 18.60
N HIS A 188 -2.70 4.36 17.42
CA HIS A 188 -1.66 4.12 16.43
C HIS A 188 -2.19 4.32 15.02
N GLU A 189 -1.28 4.56 14.09
CA GLU A 189 -1.59 4.55 12.67
C GLU A 189 -1.12 3.24 12.04
N PHE A 190 -1.89 2.72 11.09
CA PHE A 190 -1.49 1.60 10.24
C PHE A 190 -2.16 1.78 8.89
N ILE A 191 -1.41 1.64 7.79
CA ILE A 191 -1.87 1.75 6.40
C ILE A 191 -2.74 2.99 6.09
N GLY A 192 -2.42 4.12 6.71
CA GLY A 192 -3.16 5.38 6.51
C GLY A 192 -4.44 5.50 7.33
N VAL A 193 -4.66 4.61 8.30
CA VAL A 193 -5.80 4.60 9.22
C VAL A 193 -5.32 4.86 10.64
N HIS A 194 -5.99 5.76 11.36
CA HIS A 194 -5.81 5.98 12.79
C HIS A 194 -6.76 5.09 13.59
N PHE A 195 -6.22 4.41 14.60
CA PHE A 195 -6.95 3.49 15.47
C PHE A 195 -7.03 4.07 16.89
N GLY A 196 -8.23 4.41 17.35
CA GLY A 196 -8.50 4.78 18.74
C GLY A 196 -9.07 3.59 19.50
N ARG A 197 -8.21 2.85 20.22
CA ARG A 197 -8.65 1.64 20.96
C ARG A 197 -9.53 1.96 22.15
N GLU A 198 -9.29 3.09 22.81
CA GLU A 198 -10.09 3.55 23.96
C GLU A 198 -11.54 3.83 23.55
N THR A 199 -11.71 4.44 22.38
CA THR A 199 -13.02 4.75 21.81
C THR A 199 -13.61 3.59 21.00
N GLY A 200 -12.78 2.59 20.64
CA GLY A 200 -13.17 1.52 19.71
C GLY A 200 -13.42 2.02 18.29
N THR A 201 -12.87 3.18 17.92
CA THR A 201 -13.13 3.85 16.64
C THR A 201 -11.90 3.94 15.74
N VAL A 202 -12.15 4.12 14.44
CA VAL A 202 -11.11 4.34 13.41
C VAL A 202 -11.45 5.57 12.58
N CYS A 203 -10.44 6.26 12.07
CA CYS A 203 -10.58 7.34 11.09
C CYS A 203 -9.37 7.37 10.16
N GLN A 204 -9.37 8.24 9.14
CA GLN A 204 -8.19 8.43 8.29
C GLN A 204 -7.06 9.08 9.07
N SER A 205 -5.82 8.71 8.74
CA SER A 205 -4.66 9.45 9.22
C SER A 205 -4.63 10.87 8.64
N GLN A 206 -3.98 11.78 9.37
CA GLN A 206 -3.82 13.17 8.92
C GLN A 206 -3.10 13.26 7.57
N LYS A 207 -2.14 12.36 7.33
CA LYS A 207 -1.44 12.26 6.04
C LYS A 207 -2.39 11.91 4.89
N THR A 208 -3.32 10.99 5.10
CA THR A 208 -4.30 10.62 4.07
C THR A 208 -5.28 11.76 3.80
N ILE A 209 -5.77 12.43 4.86
CA ILE A 209 -6.65 13.61 4.71
C ILE A 209 -5.94 14.75 4.00
N ARG A 210 -4.68 15.02 4.33
CA ARG A 210 -3.88 16.04 3.65
C ARG A 210 -3.80 15.77 2.15
N LYS A 211 -3.51 14.53 1.75
CA LYS A 211 -3.47 14.14 0.33
C LYS A 211 -4.83 14.28 -0.37
N LEU A 212 -5.93 14.06 0.32
CA LEU A 212 -7.26 14.30 -0.25
C LEU A 212 -7.54 15.80 -0.42
N ARG A 213 -7.11 16.61 0.54
CA ARG A 213 -7.29 18.07 0.52
C ARG A 213 -6.45 18.75 -0.54
N GLU A 214 -5.23 18.26 -0.77
CA GLU A 214 -4.30 18.76 -1.79
C GLU A 214 -4.67 18.30 -3.22
N ALA A 215 -5.73 17.51 -3.39
CA ALA A 215 -6.16 17.12 -4.72
C ALA A 215 -6.78 18.32 -5.47
N PRO A 216 -6.57 18.42 -6.80
CA PRO A 216 -7.20 19.47 -7.59
C PRO A 216 -8.73 19.39 -7.53
N PRO A 217 -9.44 20.50 -7.81
CA PRO A 217 -10.90 20.51 -7.93
C PRO A 217 -11.39 19.45 -8.92
N LEU A 218 -12.60 18.91 -8.68
CA LEU A 218 -13.21 17.92 -9.58
C LEU A 218 -13.54 18.48 -10.97
N GLU A 219 -13.71 19.81 -11.08
CA GLU A 219 -13.80 20.52 -12.34
C GLU A 219 -12.44 20.57 -13.05
N GLY A 220 -12.41 20.19 -14.32
CA GLY A 220 -11.20 20.31 -15.14
C GLY A 220 -10.07 19.35 -14.75
N LEU A 221 -10.38 18.24 -14.08
CA LEU A 221 -9.39 17.20 -13.86
C LEU A 221 -8.94 16.59 -15.19
N THR A 222 -7.64 16.38 -15.34
CA THR A 222 -7.13 15.46 -16.35
C THR A 222 -7.50 14.01 -16.02
N ALA A 223 -7.44 13.11 -16.99
CA ALA A 223 -7.67 11.69 -16.77
C ALA A 223 -6.75 11.10 -15.67
N ALA A 224 -5.47 11.51 -15.66
CA ALA A 224 -4.49 11.08 -14.65
C ALA A 224 -4.83 11.58 -13.24
N GLU A 225 -5.30 12.82 -13.11
CA GLU A 225 -5.70 13.37 -11.81
C GLU A 225 -7.01 12.75 -11.31
N LEU A 226 -7.95 12.48 -12.22
CA LEU A 226 -9.18 11.77 -11.90
C LEU A 226 -8.89 10.36 -11.35
N GLU A 227 -7.99 9.61 -11.99
CA GLU A 227 -7.57 8.29 -11.52
C GLU A 227 -6.98 8.39 -10.10
N ARG A 228 -6.04 9.31 -9.89
CA ARG A 228 -5.36 9.51 -8.59
C ARG A 228 -6.34 9.93 -7.49
N LEU A 229 -7.25 10.87 -7.76
CA LEU A 229 -8.23 11.32 -6.79
C LEU A 229 -9.21 10.19 -6.45
N THR A 230 -9.71 9.49 -7.46
CA THR A 230 -10.66 8.39 -7.27
C THR A 230 -10.04 7.26 -6.45
N SER A 231 -8.78 6.88 -6.74
CA SER A 231 -8.03 5.91 -5.95
C SER A 231 -7.93 6.31 -4.47
N ARG A 232 -7.60 7.58 -4.18
CA ARG A 232 -7.57 8.10 -2.81
C ARG A 232 -8.95 8.07 -2.15
N MET A 233 -10.01 8.43 -2.88
CA MET A 233 -11.38 8.41 -2.39
C MET A 233 -11.85 6.99 -2.06
N VAL A 234 -11.55 6.00 -2.90
CA VAL A 234 -11.89 4.58 -2.66
C VAL A 234 -11.17 4.06 -1.41
N CYS A 235 -9.86 4.27 -1.32
CA CYS A 235 -9.09 3.95 -0.11
C CYS A 235 -9.69 4.60 1.14
N ALA A 236 -10.09 5.87 1.01
CA ALA A 236 -10.62 6.61 2.14
C ALA A 236 -12.02 6.14 2.57
N ALA A 237 -12.87 5.83 1.59
CA ALA A 237 -14.23 5.35 1.80
C ALA A 237 -14.25 3.98 2.51
N GLY A 238 -13.29 3.08 2.23
CA GLY A 238 -13.29 1.78 2.89
C GLY A 238 -13.00 1.82 4.40
N VAL A 239 -12.38 2.89 4.93
CA VAL A 239 -12.25 3.06 6.39
C VAL A 239 -13.58 3.41 7.04
N ARG A 240 -14.51 4.00 6.29
CA ARG A 240 -15.83 4.42 6.79
C ARG A 240 -16.88 3.31 6.83
N CYS A 241 -16.52 2.05 6.50
CA CYS A 241 -17.35 0.85 6.59
C CYS A 241 -18.80 1.01 6.07
N GLY A 242 -19.01 0.84 4.75
CA GLY A 242 -20.32 0.92 4.09
C GLY A 242 -20.45 2.09 3.09
N ALA A 243 -19.46 2.98 3.06
CA ALA A 243 -19.52 4.20 2.28
C ALA A 243 -19.54 3.95 0.76
N LEU A 244 -18.81 2.97 0.21
CA LEU A 244 -18.58 2.84 -1.24
C LEU A 244 -19.86 2.81 -2.10
N LEU A 245 -20.96 2.26 -1.58
CA LEU A 245 -22.26 2.26 -2.27
C LEU A 245 -22.75 3.70 -2.57
N GLU A 246 -22.58 4.63 -1.64
CA GLU A 246 -22.96 6.04 -1.80
C GLU A 246 -22.21 6.72 -2.96
N TYR A 247 -21.06 6.15 -3.32
CA TYR A 247 -20.16 6.64 -4.38
C TYR A 247 -20.40 5.89 -5.70
N TYR A 248 -21.29 4.89 -5.75
CA TYR A 248 -21.46 4.02 -6.92
C TYR A 248 -21.62 4.80 -8.23
N PHE A 249 -22.52 5.78 -8.29
CA PHE A 249 -22.74 6.56 -9.51
C PHE A 249 -21.51 7.37 -9.94
N VAL A 250 -20.74 7.89 -8.97
CA VAL A 250 -19.47 8.57 -9.23
C VAL A 250 -18.44 7.58 -9.74
N LEU A 251 -18.24 6.47 -9.02
CA LEU A 251 -17.30 5.42 -9.40
C LEU A 251 -17.61 4.87 -10.78
N LYS A 252 -18.88 4.62 -11.10
CA LYS A 252 -19.32 4.16 -12.41
C LYS A 252 -18.97 5.15 -13.52
N ALA A 253 -19.23 6.43 -13.31
CA ALA A 253 -18.89 7.47 -14.29
C ALA A 253 -17.37 7.56 -14.50
N VAL A 254 -16.59 7.48 -13.41
CA VAL A 254 -15.14 7.43 -13.47
C VAL A 254 -14.65 6.18 -14.21
N SER A 255 -15.15 5.00 -13.87
CA SER A 255 -14.80 3.74 -14.54
C SER A 255 -15.04 3.80 -16.04
N ARG A 256 -16.12 4.44 -16.51
CA ARG A 256 -16.36 4.65 -17.94
C ARG A 256 -15.28 5.54 -18.59
N ARG A 257 -14.82 6.58 -17.90
CA ARG A 257 -13.72 7.44 -18.40
C ARG A 257 -12.38 6.71 -18.38
N LEU A 258 -12.06 6.00 -17.31
CA LEU A 258 -10.83 5.20 -17.22
C LEU A 258 -10.83 4.00 -18.20
N SER A 259 -11.99 3.45 -18.54
CA SER A 259 -12.08 2.44 -19.59
C SER A 259 -11.73 3.00 -20.96
N LYS A 260 -12.06 4.27 -21.25
CA LYS A 260 -11.61 4.95 -22.47
C LYS A 260 -10.09 5.16 -22.47
N LEU A 261 -9.50 5.47 -21.32
CA LEU A 261 -8.05 5.56 -21.14
C LEU A 261 -7.38 4.22 -21.46
N ASN A 262 -7.90 3.12 -20.91
CA ASN A 262 -7.39 1.76 -21.17
C ASN A 262 -7.59 1.32 -22.63
N GLY A 263 -8.65 1.79 -23.29
CA GLY A 263 -8.90 1.56 -24.71
C GLY A 263 -8.14 2.50 -25.65
N CYS A 264 -7.20 3.31 -25.14
CA CYS A 264 -6.44 4.31 -25.90
C CYS A 264 -7.29 5.38 -26.62
N ILE A 265 -8.54 5.59 -26.18
CA ILE A 265 -9.45 6.62 -26.69
C ILE A 265 -9.22 7.97 -25.97
N LEU A 266 -8.72 7.91 -24.74
CA LEU A 266 -8.41 9.06 -23.90
C LEU A 266 -6.93 8.98 -23.50
N GLN A 267 -6.21 10.10 -23.49
CA GLN A 267 -4.85 10.18 -22.97
C GLN A 267 -4.83 10.67 -21.52
N LEU A 268 -3.71 10.44 -20.82
CA LEU A 268 -3.56 10.81 -19.40
C LEU A 268 -3.71 12.32 -19.13
N ASN A 269 -3.32 13.15 -20.09
CA ASN A 269 -3.35 14.61 -19.97
C ASN A 269 -4.64 15.22 -20.54
N ASP A 270 -5.49 14.41 -21.16
CA ASP A 270 -6.78 14.88 -21.66
C ASP A 270 -7.72 15.19 -20.50
N ASP A 271 -8.64 16.13 -20.75
CA ASP A 271 -9.72 16.42 -19.81
C ASP A 271 -10.58 15.19 -19.54
N ALA A 272 -10.84 14.93 -18.27
CA ALA A 272 -11.69 13.82 -17.86
C ALA A 272 -13.18 14.03 -18.19
N ASP A 273 -13.59 15.29 -18.40
CA ASP A 273 -14.91 15.71 -18.87
C ASP A 273 -16.06 15.00 -18.09
N LEU A 274 -16.10 15.17 -16.77
CA LEU A 274 -17.15 14.56 -15.96
C LEU A 274 -18.47 15.35 -16.08
N PRO A 275 -19.63 14.67 -16.23
CA PRO A 275 -20.92 15.35 -16.25
C PRO A 275 -21.16 16.17 -14.97
N ALA A 276 -21.78 17.34 -15.08
CA ALA A 276 -22.00 18.25 -13.95
C ALA A 276 -22.69 17.60 -12.73
N ARG A 277 -23.63 16.66 -12.97
CA ARG A 277 -24.27 15.89 -11.89
C ARG A 277 -23.27 15.01 -11.12
N VAL A 278 -22.36 14.36 -11.85
CA VAL A 278 -21.30 13.52 -11.27
C VAL A 278 -20.34 14.37 -10.47
N ILE A 279 -19.95 15.55 -10.99
CA ILE A 279 -19.11 16.51 -10.27
C ILE A 279 -19.77 16.94 -8.95
N ARG A 280 -21.05 17.34 -8.97
CA ARG A 280 -21.78 17.70 -7.74
C ARG A 280 -21.82 16.56 -6.72
N GLN A 281 -22.05 15.33 -7.16
CA GLN A 281 -22.05 14.18 -6.26
C GLN A 281 -20.64 13.87 -5.74
N GLY A 282 -19.64 13.91 -6.61
CA GLY A 282 -18.22 13.74 -6.27
C GLY A 282 -17.75 14.74 -5.22
N LYS A 283 -18.19 16.01 -5.31
CA LYS A 283 -17.92 17.04 -4.30
C LYS A 283 -18.52 16.68 -2.94
N ARG A 284 -19.79 16.26 -2.89
CA ARG A 284 -20.43 15.82 -1.64
C ARG A 284 -19.70 14.63 -1.01
N CYS A 285 -19.35 13.66 -1.84
CA CYS A 285 -18.54 12.50 -1.49
C CYS A 285 -17.19 12.91 -0.89
N LEU A 286 -16.44 13.78 -1.57
CA LEU A 286 -15.15 14.28 -1.11
C LEU A 286 -15.26 15.08 0.19
N SER A 287 -16.24 15.99 0.31
CA SER A 287 -16.51 16.75 1.54
C SER A 287 -16.81 15.82 2.72
N SER A 288 -17.60 14.76 2.50
CA SER A 288 -17.85 13.75 3.53
C SER A 288 -16.55 13.11 3.99
N LEU A 289 -15.71 12.63 3.07
CA LEU A 289 -14.40 12.02 3.38
C LEU A 289 -13.48 12.98 4.13
N LEU A 290 -13.41 14.25 3.71
CA LEU A 290 -12.58 15.29 4.33
C LEU A 290 -13.02 15.65 5.75
N ALA A 291 -14.30 15.48 6.10
CA ALA A 291 -14.77 15.66 7.47
C ALA A 291 -14.16 14.64 8.45
N ASN A 292 -13.61 13.52 7.94
CA ASN A 292 -12.87 12.50 8.68
C ASN A 292 -13.52 12.03 9.98
N LYS A 293 -14.86 11.90 9.99
CA LYS A 293 -15.59 11.45 11.18
C LYS A 293 -15.15 10.04 11.56
N SER A 294 -14.82 9.87 12.84
CA SER A 294 -14.48 8.55 13.40
C SER A 294 -15.67 7.61 13.32
N VAL A 295 -15.40 6.35 12.98
CA VAL A 295 -16.43 5.30 12.88
C VAL A 295 -16.05 4.11 13.75
N THR A 296 -17.05 3.41 14.29
CA THR A 296 -16.85 2.14 14.99
C THR A 296 -16.97 0.99 13.98
N PRO A 297 -15.91 0.21 13.74
CA PRO A 297 -16.01 -0.96 12.86
C PRO A 297 -17.02 -1.98 13.41
N ARG A 298 -17.63 -2.82 12.56
CA ARG A 298 -18.56 -3.84 13.07
C ARG A 298 -17.83 -5.01 13.76
N ARG A 299 -18.43 -5.53 14.84
CA ARG A 299 -17.84 -6.59 15.69
C ARG A 299 -18.15 -8.04 15.23
N HIS A 300 -19.35 -8.36 14.74
CA HIS A 300 -19.81 -9.71 14.31
C HIS A 300 -20.54 -9.68 12.94
N ARG A 301 -20.48 -10.77 12.15
CA ARG A 301 -21.11 -10.97 10.80
C ARG A 301 -22.56 -11.52 10.94
N PRO A 302 -23.47 -11.38 9.95
CA PRO A 302 -23.27 -11.31 8.49
C PRO A 302 -22.78 -9.94 8.00
N THR A 303 -22.13 -9.93 6.84
CA THR A 303 -21.85 -8.69 6.11
C THR A 303 -23.07 -8.44 5.22
N PRO A 304 -23.93 -7.45 5.50
CA PRO A 304 -24.86 -6.99 4.48
C PRO A 304 -24.05 -6.67 3.23
N ALA A 305 -24.60 -7.05 2.09
CA ALA A 305 -24.02 -6.69 0.81
C ALA A 305 -25.11 -6.00 0.01
N ALA A 306 -24.76 -4.88 -0.62
CA ALA A 306 -25.64 -4.21 -1.55
C ALA A 306 -25.31 -4.71 -2.95
N LEU A 307 -26.27 -5.41 -3.57
CA LEU A 307 -26.20 -5.74 -4.98
C LEU A 307 -26.78 -4.57 -5.76
N VAL A 308 -25.96 -3.93 -6.59
CA VAL A 308 -26.41 -2.90 -7.51
C VAL A 308 -26.42 -3.49 -8.90
N THR A 309 -27.61 -3.63 -9.47
CA THR A 309 -27.78 -4.05 -10.86
C THR A 309 -27.95 -2.81 -11.75
N ASP A 310 -27.34 -2.83 -12.92
CA ASP A 310 -27.71 -1.93 -14.00
C ASP A 310 -28.21 -2.72 -15.20
N ALA A 311 -29.17 -2.13 -15.90
CA ALA A 311 -29.64 -2.61 -17.18
C ALA A 311 -29.40 -1.50 -18.19
N SER A 312 -28.85 -1.86 -19.33
CA SER A 312 -28.67 -1.00 -20.50
C SER A 312 -29.27 -1.67 -21.72
N MET A 313 -29.40 -0.92 -22.81
CA MET A 313 -29.85 -1.46 -24.10
C MET A 313 -28.93 -2.56 -24.66
N CYS A 314 -27.70 -2.68 -24.15
CA CYS A 314 -26.69 -3.62 -24.64
C CYS A 314 -26.35 -4.73 -23.62
N GLY A 315 -27.11 -4.84 -22.52
CA GLY A 315 -26.91 -5.88 -21.51
C GLY A 315 -27.09 -5.41 -20.07
N TRP A 316 -26.89 -6.34 -19.14
CA TRP A 316 -27.00 -6.20 -17.69
C TRP A 316 -25.65 -6.38 -16.98
N GLY A 317 -25.41 -5.57 -15.94
CA GLY A 317 -24.27 -5.69 -15.04
C GLY A 317 -24.70 -5.70 -13.58
N ALA A 318 -23.91 -6.32 -12.71
CA ALA A 318 -24.17 -6.33 -11.28
C ALA A 318 -22.86 -6.13 -10.49
N LEU A 319 -22.89 -5.28 -9.46
CA LEU A 319 -21.79 -5.08 -8.52
C LEU A 319 -22.25 -5.41 -7.10
N LEU A 320 -21.46 -6.20 -6.37
CA LEU A 320 -21.76 -6.60 -5.00
C LEU A 320 -20.87 -5.83 -4.03
N PHE A 321 -21.39 -4.75 -3.47
CA PHE A 321 -20.69 -4.00 -2.44
C PHE A 321 -20.81 -4.72 -1.10
N ARG A 322 -19.70 -5.26 -0.60
CA ARG A 322 -19.63 -5.83 0.75
C ARG A 322 -19.26 -4.73 1.72
N ASP A 323 -19.89 -4.70 2.90
CA ASP A 323 -19.52 -3.75 3.98
C ASP A 323 -18.05 -3.85 4.42
N SER A 324 -17.36 -4.94 4.07
CA SER A 324 -15.90 -5.05 4.20
C SER A 324 -15.13 -4.14 3.24
N GLY A 325 -15.79 -3.28 2.46
CA GLY A 325 -15.16 -2.41 1.46
C GLY A 325 -14.65 -3.15 0.22
N ALA A 326 -14.98 -4.44 0.08
CA ALA A 326 -14.72 -5.20 -1.13
C ALA A 326 -15.90 -5.00 -2.09
N VAL A 327 -15.60 -4.84 -3.39
CA VAL A 327 -16.57 -4.69 -4.48
C VAL A 327 -16.40 -5.87 -5.42
#